data_AF-A0A2N1VDY2-F1
#
_entry.id   AF-A0A2N1VDY2-F1
#
_cell.length_a   1.000
_cell.length_b   1.000
_cell.length_c   1.000
_cell.angle_alpha   90.00
_cell.angle_beta   90.00
_cell.angle_gamma   90.00
#
_symmetry.space_group_name_H-M   'P 1'
#
loop_
_entity.id
_entity.type
_entity.pdbx_description
1 polymer ?
#
loop_
_entity_poly.entity_id
_entity_poly.type
_entity_poly.pdbx_seq_one_letter_code
_entity_poly.pdbx_strand_id
1 'polypeptide(L)'
;MVFGSRRNIILFVSIKSCDNISANEISEVIMAGSKKYFFLFFIFIYIYPVYSQTEDKSLLTLDRIFNSSEFMGERFGPARFIEDGKFYTTLESSKDVTGGRDIVKYGTENGEREILVSAKLLVPEGMTKPLSISNYIWSPNRDLLMIYTNTVRVWRQNTKGDYYILNMKSGKLQKLGGDAKPSTLMFAKFSPDEKSVGYVREHNIYVENISDGKITQLTFDGSTTTINGTFDWVYEEELDLRDGFRWSPDGKSIAYWQLDASGVGVFYMINNTDSLYSKIIPVQYPKVGTTNSACKVGVVSASGGNTVWMKVEGDPRNNYIARMDWAANSDEIVIQHLNRLQNRNEVMLGNAKTGEMKSIFTETDDAWIDINDDMNWMSNGKEFTWVSERDGWRHLYLISRDGQKIKLLTPGDYDVIDVQSIDEKGGWVYFMASPDNAAQRYLYRVSLSGKGKPERITPSQFSGSNSYQLSDNAHYAIHSFSASGKTPISNLIKLPEHKIIKKLIENKKLAEKIDYIKGSPTEFFKIDIGGGVLLDGWMIKPVDFDPSKKYPVLFYVYTEPAAQTVVD
;
A
#
# COMPACT_ATOMS: atom_id res chain seq x y z
N MET A 1 -4.91 -13.67 0.78
CA MET A 1 -5.38 -14.41 1.98
C MET A 1 -4.51 -14.03 3.18
N VAL A 2 -5.06 -13.31 4.17
CA VAL A 2 -4.53 -13.23 5.54
C VAL A 2 -5.76 -13.07 6.44
N PHE A 3 -6.15 -14.12 7.17
CA PHE A 3 -7.18 -14.05 8.20
C PHE A 3 -6.51 -14.07 9.56
N GLY A 4 -6.46 -12.90 10.21
CA GLY A 4 -6.25 -12.80 11.65
C GLY A 4 -7.61 -12.76 12.34
N SER A 5 -8.05 -13.88 12.90
CA SER A 5 -9.22 -13.93 13.77
C SER A 5 -8.98 -14.96 14.85
N ARG A 6 -8.79 -14.49 16.08
CA ARG A 6 -8.76 -15.31 17.29
C ARG A 6 -10.09 -16.04 17.39
N ARG A 7 -10.09 -17.36 17.28
CA ARG A 7 -11.24 -18.21 17.61
C ARG A 7 -10.95 -18.99 18.88
N ASN A 8 -11.75 -18.72 19.91
CA ASN A 8 -11.91 -19.61 21.05
C ASN A 8 -12.51 -20.94 20.53
N ILE A 9 -11.80 -22.04 20.73
CA ILE A 9 -12.30 -23.38 20.42
C ILE A 9 -13.21 -23.81 21.58
N ILE A 10 -14.52 -23.87 21.31
CA ILE A 10 -15.47 -24.63 22.13
C ILE A 10 -15.50 -26.05 21.54
N LEU A 11 -15.06 -27.02 22.33
CA LEU A 11 -15.03 -28.43 21.95
C LEU A 11 -16.46 -29.00 22.02
N PHE A 12 -17.06 -29.32 20.87
CA PHE A 12 -18.26 -30.16 20.82
C PHE A 12 -17.82 -31.62 20.61
N VAL A 13 -18.04 -32.46 21.62
CA VAL A 13 -17.89 -33.90 21.52
C VAL A 13 -19.18 -34.46 20.90
N SER A 14 -19.07 -35.05 19.70
CA SER A 14 -20.14 -35.79 19.04
C SER A 14 -20.16 -37.23 19.56
N ILE A 15 -21.21 -37.60 20.31
CA ILE A 15 -21.53 -39.00 20.60
C ILE A 15 -22.66 -39.43 19.66
N LYS A 16 -22.40 -40.48 18.87
CA LYS A 16 -23.38 -41.07 17.94
C LYS A 16 -24.18 -42.16 18.64
N SER A 17 -25.50 -41.97 18.64
CA SER A 17 -26.62 -42.94 18.66
C SER A 17 -26.58 -44.18 19.56
N CYS A 18 -27.57 -44.27 20.46
CA CYS A 18 -28.48 -45.41 20.53
C CYS A 18 -29.82 -45.00 21.20
N ASP A 19 -30.89 -45.14 20.43
CA ASP A 19 -32.29 -45.48 20.73
C ASP A 19 -32.99 -45.03 22.03
N ASN A 20 -34.14 -44.37 21.80
CA ASN A 20 -35.42 -44.40 22.53
C ASN A 20 -35.43 -44.88 23.99
N ILE A 21 -35.86 -44.01 24.90
CA ILE A 21 -36.94 -44.26 25.89
C ILE A 21 -37.40 -42.91 26.48
N SER A 22 -38.72 -42.78 26.62
CA SER A 22 -39.48 -41.64 27.11
C SER A 22 -39.46 -41.47 28.64
N ALA A 23 -39.88 -40.29 29.07
CA ALA A 23 -40.04 -39.82 30.45
C ALA A 23 -40.78 -40.78 31.42
N ASN A 24 -40.22 -41.00 32.61
CA ASN A 24 -40.82 -40.68 33.92
C ASN A 24 -39.95 -41.19 35.09
N GLU A 25 -39.83 -40.33 36.10
CA GLU A 25 -39.75 -40.56 37.56
C GLU A 25 -39.32 -41.94 38.10
N ILE A 26 -38.40 -41.95 39.08
CA ILE A 26 -38.67 -42.32 40.50
C ILE A 26 -37.35 -42.42 41.30
N SER A 27 -37.44 -41.87 42.50
CA SER A 27 -36.47 -41.75 43.59
C SER A 27 -36.38 -43.00 44.49
N GLU A 28 -35.34 -42.99 45.34
CA GLU A 28 -35.19 -43.65 46.66
C GLU A 28 -34.77 -45.13 46.79
N VAL A 29 -33.53 -45.29 47.29
CA VAL A 29 -33.11 -45.98 48.53
C VAL A 29 -33.83 -47.28 48.92
N ILE A 30 -33.08 -48.39 49.08
CA ILE A 30 -33.15 -49.29 50.25
C ILE A 30 -31.84 -50.07 50.41
N MET A 31 -31.44 -50.17 51.68
CA MET A 31 -30.25 -50.81 52.25
C MET A 31 -30.24 -52.34 52.25
N ALA A 32 -29.02 -52.86 52.43
CA ALA A 32 -28.61 -54.09 53.13
C ALA A 32 -28.78 -55.44 52.40
N GLY A 33 -27.64 -56.09 52.09
CA GLY A 33 -27.70 -57.40 51.43
C GLY A 33 -26.43 -58.21 51.15
N SER A 34 -25.35 -58.02 51.90
CA SER A 34 -24.31 -59.06 52.13
C SER A 34 -23.27 -59.40 51.03
N LYS A 35 -22.04 -59.59 51.56
CA LYS A 35 -20.97 -60.53 51.15
C LYS A 35 -20.03 -60.15 49.98
N LYS A 36 -18.88 -59.64 50.45
CA LYS A 36 -17.51 -60.05 50.13
C LYS A 36 -16.99 -59.74 48.72
N TYR A 37 -15.76 -59.23 48.75
CA TYR A 37 -14.81 -58.96 47.68
C TYR A 37 -14.86 -57.54 47.10
N PHE A 38 -13.65 -57.04 46.85
CA PHE A 38 -13.32 -55.78 46.20
C PHE A 38 -13.51 -54.49 47.00
N PHE A 39 -12.60 -54.21 47.94
CA PHE A 39 -12.07 -52.84 48.09
C PHE A 39 -10.69 -52.88 48.75
N LEU A 40 -9.67 -53.17 47.94
CA LEU A 40 -8.26 -53.00 48.29
C LEU A 40 -7.54 -52.48 47.04
N PHE A 41 -8.03 -51.38 46.48
CA PHE A 41 -7.41 -50.71 45.32
C PHE A 41 -7.85 -49.24 45.22
N PHE A 42 -7.78 -48.49 46.31
CA PHE A 42 -7.83 -47.02 46.27
C PHE A 42 -6.72 -46.50 47.18
N ILE A 43 -5.53 -46.34 46.60
CA ILE A 43 -4.46 -45.37 46.88
C ILE A 43 -3.30 -45.82 45.98
N PHE A 44 -3.40 -45.49 44.70
CA PHE A 44 -2.21 -45.22 43.89
C PHE A 44 -2.50 -43.89 43.22
N ILE A 45 -2.10 -42.84 43.93
CA ILE A 45 -1.90 -41.51 43.36
C ILE A 45 -0.90 -41.73 42.22
N TYR A 46 -1.41 -41.78 40.99
CA TYR A 46 -0.58 -41.60 39.81
C TYR A 46 -0.09 -40.15 39.85
N ILE A 47 1.02 -39.93 40.53
CA ILE A 47 1.97 -38.90 40.16
C ILE A 47 2.52 -39.38 38.81
N TYR A 48 1.78 -39.11 37.72
CA TYR A 48 2.45 -39.04 36.44
C TYR A 48 3.39 -37.84 36.56
N PRO A 49 4.72 -38.03 36.43
CA PRO A 49 5.54 -36.90 36.05
C PRO A 49 4.98 -36.46 34.70
N VAL A 50 4.26 -35.34 34.68
CA VAL A 50 4.15 -34.56 33.45
C VAL A 50 5.59 -34.24 33.12
N TYR A 51 6.19 -35.06 32.26
CA TYR A 51 7.38 -34.67 31.52
C TYR A 51 6.91 -33.46 30.73
N SER A 52 7.08 -32.28 31.32
CA SER A 52 7.22 -31.05 30.57
C SER A 52 8.41 -31.32 29.67
N GLN A 53 8.16 -31.75 28.43
CA GLN A 53 9.19 -31.70 27.40
C GLN A 53 9.61 -30.24 27.39
N THR A 54 10.80 -29.99 27.93
CA THR A 54 11.42 -28.68 27.83
C THR A 54 11.60 -28.45 26.33
N GLU A 55 10.73 -27.60 25.78
CA GLU A 55 10.76 -27.26 24.36
C GLU A 55 12.18 -26.76 24.04
N ASP A 56 12.88 -27.42 23.11
CA ASP A 56 14.20 -26.98 22.67
C ASP A 56 14.03 -25.61 22.00
N LYS A 57 14.31 -24.55 22.76
CA LYS A 57 14.15 -23.16 22.31
C LYS A 57 15.08 -22.80 21.14
N SER A 58 16.03 -23.66 20.79
CA SER A 58 16.84 -23.47 19.58
C SER A 58 16.12 -23.90 18.30
N LEU A 59 14.97 -24.61 18.38
CA LEU A 59 14.19 -25.03 17.21
C LEU A 59 13.03 -24.08 16.92
N LEU A 60 12.87 -23.70 15.67
CA LEU A 60 11.75 -22.86 15.24
C LEU A 60 10.45 -23.68 15.14
N THR A 61 9.39 -23.25 15.82
CA THR A 61 8.07 -23.90 15.79
C THR A 61 6.99 -22.95 15.25
N LEU A 62 5.91 -23.49 14.69
CA LEU A 62 4.80 -22.68 14.17
C LEU A 62 4.18 -21.78 15.24
N ASP A 63 4.11 -22.25 16.50
CA ASP A 63 3.57 -21.47 17.62
C ASP A 63 4.44 -20.24 17.90
N ARG A 64 5.76 -20.41 17.91
CA ARG A 64 6.71 -19.30 18.08
C ARG A 64 6.68 -18.31 16.93
N ILE A 65 6.43 -18.77 15.69
CA ILE A 65 6.29 -17.88 14.52
C ILE A 65 4.96 -17.11 14.55
N PHE A 66 3.83 -17.80 14.75
CA PHE A 66 2.50 -17.25 14.46
C PHE A 66 1.67 -16.89 15.70
N ASN A 67 1.91 -17.52 16.85
CA ASN A 67 1.18 -17.28 18.10
C ASN A 67 1.98 -16.48 19.14
N SER A 68 3.18 -16.06 18.79
CA SER A 68 4.05 -15.25 19.66
C SER A 68 4.49 -13.95 18.97
N SER A 69 5.07 -13.03 19.75
CA SER A 69 5.77 -11.84 19.23
C SER A 69 7.29 -11.97 19.32
N GLU A 70 7.79 -13.19 19.51
CA GLU A 70 9.20 -13.47 19.78
C GLU A 70 10.11 -12.89 18.70
N PHE A 71 9.77 -13.08 17.42
CA PHE A 71 10.54 -12.63 16.27
C PHE A 71 10.03 -11.33 15.65
N MET A 72 9.19 -10.58 16.38
CA MET A 72 8.73 -9.27 15.93
C MET A 72 9.86 -8.24 16.05
N GLY A 73 10.36 -7.75 14.92
CA GLY A 73 11.37 -6.69 14.87
C GLY A 73 10.82 -5.33 15.27
N GLU A 74 11.74 -4.45 15.65
CA GLU A 74 11.49 -3.02 15.82
C GLU A 74 11.04 -2.40 14.49
N ARG A 75 10.18 -1.38 14.57
CA ARG A 75 9.68 -0.64 13.40
C ARG A 75 9.84 0.85 13.63
N PHE A 76 10.20 1.56 12.58
CA PHE A 76 10.22 3.02 12.56
C PHE A 76 9.07 3.55 11.69
N GLY A 77 8.47 4.66 12.13
CA GLY A 77 7.50 5.40 11.34
C GLY A 77 6.02 5.14 11.68
N PRO A 78 5.09 5.68 10.85
CA PRO A 78 5.35 6.35 9.57
C PRO A 78 6.13 7.66 9.75
N ALA A 79 7.03 7.96 8.83
CA ALA A 79 7.82 9.20 8.81
C ALA A 79 7.57 9.99 7.52
N ARG A 80 7.59 11.33 7.62
CA ARG A 80 7.39 12.23 6.48
C ARG A 80 8.41 13.35 6.52
N PHE A 81 9.21 13.48 5.48
CA PHE A 81 10.03 14.68 5.30
C PHE A 81 9.13 15.90 5.11
N ILE A 82 9.58 17.01 5.67
CA ILE A 82 8.92 18.29 5.57
C ILE A 82 9.96 19.39 5.37
N GLU A 83 9.54 20.50 4.77
CA GLU A 83 10.41 21.66 4.51
C GLU A 83 11.69 21.24 3.77
N ASP A 84 11.52 20.59 2.61
CA ASP A 84 12.61 20.07 1.77
C ASP A 84 13.59 19.16 2.55
N GLY A 85 13.05 18.33 3.44
CA GLY A 85 13.83 17.38 4.24
C GLY A 85 14.61 17.99 5.40
N LYS A 86 14.51 19.31 5.65
CA LYS A 86 15.13 19.94 6.83
C LYS A 86 14.63 19.33 8.14
N PHE A 87 13.37 18.90 8.14
CA PHE A 87 12.78 18.16 9.25
C PHE A 87 12.03 16.94 8.74
N TYR A 88 11.68 16.04 9.65
CA TYR A 88 10.69 15.00 9.41
C TYR A 88 9.71 14.88 10.57
N THR A 89 8.48 14.46 10.29
CA THR A 89 7.47 14.17 11.31
C THR A 89 7.24 12.68 11.46
N THR A 90 7.01 12.22 12.68
CA THR A 90 6.65 10.82 13.01
C THR A 90 5.60 10.78 14.11
N LEU A 91 5.05 9.59 14.39
CA LEU A 91 4.07 9.38 15.45
C LEU A 91 4.71 8.76 16.68
N GLU A 92 4.48 9.35 17.85
CA GLU A 92 4.92 8.79 19.14
C GLU A 92 3.75 8.66 20.10
N SER A 93 3.82 7.72 21.04
CA SER A 93 2.82 7.62 22.12
C SER A 93 2.85 8.90 22.96
N SER A 94 1.68 9.51 23.15
CA SER A 94 1.55 10.71 23.96
C SER A 94 1.76 10.38 25.44
N LYS A 95 2.54 11.23 26.13
CA LYS A 95 2.70 11.16 27.59
C LYS A 95 1.52 11.76 28.33
N ASP A 96 0.81 12.66 27.66
CA ASP A 96 -0.24 13.49 28.25
C ASP A 96 -1.65 12.92 28.04
N VAL A 97 -1.83 12.09 27.00
CA VAL A 97 -3.12 11.52 26.63
C VAL A 97 -2.98 10.02 26.45
N THR A 98 -3.53 9.25 27.39
CA THR A 98 -3.49 7.78 27.37
C THR A 98 -4.10 7.23 26.07
N GLY A 99 -3.31 6.44 25.34
CA GLY A 99 -3.72 5.87 24.05
C GLY A 99 -3.66 6.85 22.87
N GLY A 100 -3.33 8.13 23.11
CA GLY A 100 -3.11 9.12 22.08
C GLY A 100 -1.74 9.01 21.42
N ARG A 101 -1.62 9.52 20.20
CA ARG A 101 -0.35 9.66 19.48
C ARG A 101 -0.09 11.13 19.20
N ASP A 102 1.08 11.62 19.59
CA ASP A 102 1.57 12.94 19.22
C ASP A 102 2.22 12.86 17.83
N ILE A 103 2.08 13.92 17.04
CA ILE A 103 2.89 14.12 15.83
C ILE A 103 4.12 14.91 16.25
N VAL A 104 5.28 14.28 16.15
CA VAL A 104 6.55 14.81 16.64
C VAL A 104 7.41 15.20 15.44
N LYS A 105 7.94 16.42 15.45
CA LYS A 105 8.87 16.96 14.46
C LYS A 105 10.30 16.75 14.96
N TYR A 106 11.17 16.31 14.06
CA TYR A 106 12.60 16.15 14.30
C TYR A 106 13.41 16.97 13.31
N GLY A 107 14.42 17.68 13.78
CA GLY A 107 15.48 18.22 12.91
C GLY A 107 16.30 17.10 12.31
N THR A 108 16.38 17.05 10.98
CA THR A 108 16.98 15.92 10.27
C THR A 108 18.48 15.77 10.57
N GLU A 109 19.21 16.89 10.69
CA GLU A 109 20.66 16.91 10.95
C GLU A 109 20.99 16.90 12.45
N ASN A 110 20.34 17.76 13.24
CA ASN A 110 20.67 17.95 14.66
C ASN A 110 19.89 17.04 15.61
N GLY A 111 18.84 16.37 15.14
CA GLY A 111 18.00 15.49 15.96
C GLY A 111 17.12 16.22 16.99
N GLU A 112 17.01 17.54 16.93
CA GLU A 112 16.15 18.32 17.81
C GLU A 112 14.71 17.83 17.72
N ARG A 113 14.10 17.56 18.87
CA ARG A 113 12.76 16.96 18.97
C ARG A 113 11.76 17.97 19.49
N GLU A 114 10.63 18.11 18.81
CA GLU A 114 9.52 18.97 19.20
C GLU A 114 8.18 18.24 19.01
N ILE A 115 7.25 18.38 19.97
CA ILE A 115 5.87 17.93 19.77
C ILE A 115 5.16 18.99 18.92
N LEU A 116 4.99 18.69 17.63
CA LEU A 116 4.37 19.62 16.68
C LEU A 116 2.84 19.63 16.81
N VAL A 117 2.23 18.46 17.02
CA VAL A 117 0.80 18.34 17.33
C VAL A 117 0.62 17.38 18.48
N SER A 118 0.18 17.90 19.62
CA SER A 118 -0.20 17.07 20.77
C SER A 118 -1.49 16.34 20.50
N ALA A 119 -1.60 15.09 20.98
CA ALA A 119 -2.83 14.32 20.98
C ALA A 119 -4.00 15.05 21.67
N LYS A 120 -3.73 16.01 22.56
CA LYS A 120 -4.77 16.86 23.18
C LYS A 120 -5.54 17.69 22.16
N LEU A 121 -4.86 18.19 21.13
CA LEU A 121 -5.47 18.95 20.02
C LEU A 121 -6.32 18.06 19.10
N LEU A 122 -6.17 16.75 19.23
CA LEU A 122 -6.87 15.76 18.43
C LEU A 122 -8.04 15.12 19.18
N VAL A 123 -8.51 15.72 20.28
CA VAL A 123 -9.73 15.30 20.97
C VAL A 123 -10.90 16.10 20.38
N PRO A 124 -11.85 15.46 19.64
CA PRO A 124 -13.01 16.16 19.12
C PRO A 124 -13.87 16.76 20.23
N GLU A 125 -14.58 17.84 19.92
CA GLU A 125 -15.51 18.47 20.86
C GLU A 125 -16.57 17.46 21.35
N GLY A 126 -16.81 17.44 22.66
CA GLY A 126 -17.73 16.50 23.30
C GLY A 126 -17.17 15.08 23.50
N MET A 127 -15.94 14.79 23.07
CA MET A 127 -15.30 13.48 23.23
C MET A 127 -14.23 13.52 24.33
N THR A 128 -13.88 12.34 24.86
CA THR A 128 -12.86 12.18 25.90
C THR A 128 -11.59 11.48 25.41
N LYS A 129 -11.61 10.92 24.20
CA LYS A 129 -10.50 10.20 23.59
C LYS A 129 -9.99 10.94 22.36
N PRO A 130 -8.68 10.97 22.12
CA PRO A 130 -8.13 11.53 20.89
C PRO A 130 -8.49 10.67 19.69
N LEU A 131 -8.49 11.28 18.51
CA LEU A 131 -8.58 10.57 17.24
C LEU A 131 -7.43 9.57 17.11
N SER A 132 -7.72 8.36 16.63
CA SER A 132 -6.67 7.48 16.13
C SER A 132 -6.17 8.01 14.79
N ILE A 133 -4.86 8.00 14.57
CA ILE A 133 -4.27 8.53 13.34
C ILE A 133 -3.96 7.35 12.43
N SER A 134 -4.82 7.07 11.46
CA SER A 134 -4.51 6.12 10.38
C SER A 134 -3.63 6.78 9.31
N ASN A 135 -3.89 8.05 9.00
CA ASN A 135 -3.05 8.87 8.14
C ASN A 135 -3.18 10.36 8.53
N TYR A 136 -2.25 11.21 8.08
CA TYR A 136 -2.36 12.67 8.19
C TYR A 136 -1.76 13.36 6.95
N ILE A 137 -2.31 14.51 6.56
CA ILE A 137 -1.91 15.24 5.34
C ILE A 137 -1.76 16.71 5.70
N TRP A 138 -0.57 17.28 5.43
CA TRP A 138 -0.35 18.72 5.59
C TRP A 138 -0.96 19.47 4.41
N SER A 139 -1.56 20.63 4.66
CA SER A 139 -1.86 21.56 3.59
C SER A 139 -0.57 22.12 2.97
N PRO A 140 -0.58 22.62 1.72
CA PRO A 140 0.61 23.15 1.05
C PRO A 140 1.45 24.14 1.89
N ASN A 141 0.80 25.10 2.56
CA ASN A 141 1.39 26.10 3.44
C ASN A 141 1.55 25.62 4.89
N ARG A 142 1.07 24.41 5.20
CA ARG A 142 1.14 23.76 6.52
C ARG A 142 0.38 24.47 7.63
N ASP A 143 -0.51 25.39 7.28
CA ASP A 143 -1.40 26.06 8.23
C ASP A 143 -2.55 25.13 8.69
N LEU A 144 -2.84 24.08 7.92
CA LEU A 144 -3.85 23.09 8.21
C LEU A 144 -3.27 21.67 8.18
N LEU A 145 -3.83 20.81 9.02
CA LEU A 145 -3.51 19.39 9.08
C LEU A 145 -4.79 18.56 8.98
N MET A 146 -4.87 17.70 7.97
CA MET A 146 -5.96 16.74 7.84
C MET A 146 -5.59 15.44 8.56
N ILE A 147 -6.49 14.91 9.39
CA ILE A 147 -6.38 13.62 10.06
C ILE A 147 -7.39 12.66 9.43
N TYR A 148 -6.90 11.49 8.99
CA TYR A 148 -7.73 10.38 8.51
C TYR A 148 -7.84 9.31 9.59
N THR A 149 -9.06 8.95 9.96
CA THR A 149 -9.38 8.13 11.13
C THR A 149 -10.61 7.25 10.90
N ASN A 150 -10.95 6.40 11.88
CA ASN A 150 -12.12 5.54 11.86
C ASN A 150 -12.28 4.76 10.53
N THR A 151 -11.20 4.11 10.11
CA THR A 151 -11.06 3.65 8.73
C THR A 151 -11.65 2.25 8.52
N VAL A 152 -12.28 2.05 7.37
CA VAL A 152 -12.95 0.82 6.93
C VAL A 152 -12.36 0.32 5.62
N ARG A 153 -12.22 -1.00 5.54
CA ARG A 153 -11.72 -1.70 4.35
C ARG A 153 -12.80 -1.79 3.27
N VAL A 154 -12.48 -1.42 2.03
CA VAL A 154 -13.38 -1.62 0.87
C VAL A 154 -12.99 -2.89 0.12
N TRP A 155 -11.74 -2.99 -0.36
CA TRP A 155 -11.20 -4.19 -0.98
C TRP A 155 -9.91 -4.65 -0.32
N ARG A 156 -8.75 -4.12 -0.74
CA ARG A 156 -7.44 -4.45 -0.15
C ARG A 156 -7.06 -3.48 0.95
N GLN A 157 -7.45 -2.22 0.82
CA GLN A 157 -7.01 -1.13 1.68
C GLN A 157 -8.16 -0.48 2.46
N ASN A 158 -7.78 0.22 3.54
CA ASN A 158 -8.68 1.03 4.35
C ASN A 158 -8.87 2.42 3.70
N THR A 159 -9.68 2.48 2.64
CA THR A 159 -9.90 3.68 1.80
C THR A 159 -11.13 4.51 2.16
N LYS A 160 -11.98 4.00 3.07
CA LYS A 160 -13.10 4.73 3.68
C LYS A 160 -12.77 5.13 5.11
N GLY A 161 -13.19 6.30 5.54
CA GLY A 161 -13.03 6.73 6.92
C GLY A 161 -13.64 8.10 7.21
N ASP A 162 -13.31 8.63 8.37
CA ASP A 162 -13.64 9.98 8.77
C ASP A 162 -12.42 10.88 8.59
N TYR A 163 -12.67 12.16 8.30
CA TYR A 163 -11.62 13.16 8.16
C TYR A 163 -11.89 14.35 9.08
N TYR A 164 -10.82 14.88 9.67
CA TYR A 164 -10.84 16.09 10.48
C TYR A 164 -9.75 17.05 10.00
N ILE A 165 -10.00 18.35 10.09
CA ILE A 165 -8.99 19.39 9.87
C ILE A 165 -8.66 20.04 11.21
N LEU A 166 -7.38 20.03 11.56
CA LEU A 166 -6.82 20.86 12.61
C LEU A 166 -6.24 22.13 11.98
N ASN A 167 -6.69 23.30 12.45
CA ASN A 167 -6.03 24.56 12.16
C ASN A 167 -4.84 24.75 13.10
N MET A 168 -3.63 24.86 12.55
CA MET A 168 -2.40 24.88 13.34
C MET A 168 -2.22 26.16 14.15
N LYS A 169 -2.87 27.28 13.75
CA LYS A 169 -2.78 28.58 14.43
C LYS A 169 -3.80 28.69 15.56
N SER A 170 -5.05 28.30 15.31
CA SER A 170 -6.13 28.44 16.30
C SER A 170 -6.31 27.21 17.19
N GLY A 171 -5.77 26.06 16.79
CA GLY A 171 -6.00 24.78 17.47
C GLY A 171 -7.40 24.20 17.25
N LYS A 172 -8.24 24.81 16.40
CA LYS A 172 -9.59 24.33 16.11
C LYS A 172 -9.53 23.03 15.31
N LEU A 173 -10.15 21.98 15.84
CA LEU A 173 -10.36 20.70 15.16
C LEU A 173 -11.79 20.62 14.63
N GLN A 174 -11.96 20.44 13.32
CA GLN A 174 -13.25 20.41 12.64
C GLN A 174 -13.43 19.10 11.88
N LYS A 175 -14.59 18.45 12.04
CA LYS A 175 -14.95 17.26 11.25
C LYS A 175 -15.38 17.69 9.85
N LEU A 176 -14.96 16.92 8.84
CA LEU A 176 -15.42 17.06 7.44
C LEU A 176 -16.63 16.15 7.15
N GLY A 177 -17.37 16.49 6.11
CA GLY A 177 -18.47 15.68 5.57
C GLY A 177 -19.85 16.01 6.13
N GLY A 178 -19.98 17.04 6.97
CA GLY A 178 -21.26 17.48 7.54
C GLY A 178 -21.98 16.35 8.29
N ASP A 179 -23.18 16.00 7.81
CA ASP A 179 -24.04 14.95 8.32
C ASP A 179 -23.72 13.54 7.79
N ALA A 180 -22.61 13.38 7.06
CA ALA A 180 -22.19 12.08 6.54
C ALA A 180 -22.15 11.01 7.64
N LYS A 181 -22.65 9.82 7.30
CA LYS A 181 -22.52 8.64 8.15
C LYS A 181 -21.03 8.37 8.43
N PRO A 182 -20.68 7.87 9.63
CA PRO A 182 -19.30 7.55 9.96
C PRO A 182 -18.66 6.63 8.91
N SER A 183 -17.38 6.87 8.63
CA SER A 183 -16.57 6.03 7.74
C SER A 183 -17.09 5.93 6.30
N THR A 184 -17.66 7.01 5.76
CA THR A 184 -18.16 7.03 4.36
C THR A 184 -17.35 7.89 3.39
N LEU A 185 -16.50 8.79 3.91
CA LEU A 185 -15.68 9.65 3.06
C LEU A 185 -14.46 8.89 2.53
N MET A 186 -14.02 9.25 1.33
CA MET A 186 -12.88 8.66 0.63
C MET A 186 -12.04 9.76 -0.03
N PHE A 187 -10.72 9.57 -0.02
CA PHE A 187 -9.73 10.39 -0.74
C PHE A 187 -9.85 11.91 -0.53
N ALA A 188 -10.13 12.34 0.71
CA ALA A 188 -10.23 13.77 1.01
C ALA A 188 -8.87 14.45 0.82
N LYS A 189 -8.87 15.61 0.14
CA LYS A 189 -7.65 16.38 -0.13
C LYS A 189 -7.94 17.87 -0.23
N PHE A 190 -7.00 18.69 0.25
CA PHE A 190 -7.06 20.14 0.15
C PHE A 190 -7.06 20.58 -1.32
N SER A 191 -7.81 21.64 -1.61
CA SER A 191 -7.59 22.47 -2.79
C SER A 191 -6.22 23.16 -2.70
N PRO A 192 -5.58 23.50 -3.84
CA PRO A 192 -4.26 24.15 -3.84
C PRO A 192 -4.19 25.46 -3.06
N ASP A 193 -5.30 26.20 -2.97
CA ASP A 193 -5.39 27.47 -2.22
C ASP A 193 -5.86 27.30 -0.76
N GLU A 194 -6.06 26.06 -0.32
CA GLU A 194 -6.44 25.66 1.05
C GLU A 194 -7.78 26.18 1.54
N LYS A 195 -8.64 26.69 0.65
CA LYS A 195 -9.96 27.20 1.06
C LYS A 195 -11.02 26.11 1.17
N SER A 196 -10.81 25.02 0.44
CA SER A 196 -11.78 23.93 0.33
C SER A 196 -11.12 22.55 0.39
N VAL A 197 -11.91 21.52 0.67
CA VAL A 197 -11.54 20.11 0.58
C VAL A 197 -12.43 19.42 -0.44
N GLY A 198 -11.83 18.64 -1.34
CA GLY A 198 -12.56 17.72 -2.21
C GLY A 198 -12.56 16.33 -1.61
N TYR A 199 -13.65 15.60 -1.69
CA TYR A 199 -13.74 14.19 -1.26
C TYR A 199 -14.83 13.43 -2.02
N VAL A 200 -14.76 12.10 -1.98
CA VAL A 200 -15.84 11.23 -2.46
C VAL A 200 -16.65 10.69 -1.30
N ARG A 201 -17.97 10.68 -1.47
CA ARG A 201 -18.93 10.09 -0.53
C ARG A 201 -20.02 9.41 -1.35
N GLU A 202 -20.29 8.14 -1.07
CA GLU A 202 -21.38 7.37 -1.71
C GLU A 202 -21.39 7.51 -3.25
N HIS A 203 -20.22 7.29 -3.88
CA HIS A 203 -20.01 7.36 -5.33
C HIS A 203 -20.26 8.74 -5.98
N ASN A 204 -20.25 9.81 -5.17
CA ASN A 204 -20.34 11.18 -5.63
C ASN A 204 -19.21 12.06 -5.10
N ILE A 205 -18.84 13.06 -5.89
CA ILE A 205 -17.79 14.02 -5.54
C ILE A 205 -18.42 15.23 -4.84
N TYR A 206 -17.77 15.70 -3.79
CA TYR A 206 -18.17 16.85 -2.99
C TYR A 206 -16.98 17.78 -2.79
N VAL A 207 -17.28 19.08 -2.64
CA VAL A 207 -16.35 20.12 -2.22
C VAL A 207 -16.92 20.80 -0.98
N GLU A 208 -16.14 20.83 0.10
CA GLU A 208 -16.50 21.49 1.35
C GLU A 208 -15.60 22.70 1.59
N ASN A 209 -16.19 23.86 1.81
CA ASN A 209 -15.46 25.06 2.21
C ASN A 209 -15.05 24.95 3.67
N ILE A 210 -13.77 25.21 3.96
CA ILE A 210 -13.20 25.00 5.29
C ILE A 210 -13.69 26.06 6.29
N SER A 211 -13.92 27.29 5.82
CA SER A 211 -14.24 28.43 6.69
C SER A 211 -15.65 28.38 7.27
N ASP A 212 -16.64 27.98 6.47
CA ASP A 212 -18.05 27.95 6.85
C ASP A 212 -18.67 26.54 6.86
N GLY A 213 -17.93 25.51 6.41
CA GLY A 213 -18.42 24.13 6.33
C GLY A 213 -19.43 23.90 5.22
N LYS A 214 -19.61 24.86 4.28
CA LYS A 214 -20.57 24.72 3.18
C LYS A 214 -20.12 23.61 2.23
N ILE A 215 -21.00 22.63 2.03
CA ILE A 215 -20.78 21.49 1.13
C ILE A 215 -21.49 21.73 -0.21
N THR A 216 -20.76 21.56 -1.30
CA THR A 216 -21.26 21.58 -2.68
C THR A 216 -21.08 20.18 -3.27
N GLN A 217 -22.18 19.53 -3.66
CA GLN A 217 -22.14 18.26 -4.39
C GLN A 217 -21.90 18.55 -5.88
N LEU A 218 -20.94 17.85 -6.49
CA LEU A 218 -20.55 18.06 -7.89
C LEU A 218 -21.15 17.02 -8.83
N THR A 219 -21.38 15.80 -8.36
CA THR A 219 -22.01 14.71 -9.13
C THR A 219 -23.20 14.16 -8.35
N PHE A 220 -24.22 13.67 -9.06
CA PHE A 220 -25.51 13.31 -8.45
C PHE A 220 -26.04 11.93 -8.86
N ASP A 221 -25.38 11.27 -9.80
CA ASP A 221 -25.78 10.00 -10.41
C ASP A 221 -25.08 8.77 -9.80
N GLY A 222 -24.27 8.97 -8.76
CA GLY A 222 -23.57 7.90 -8.06
C GLY A 222 -24.51 6.78 -7.60
N SER A 223 -24.15 5.55 -7.92
CA SER A 223 -24.91 4.33 -7.60
C SER A 223 -23.96 3.14 -7.42
N THR A 224 -24.50 1.93 -7.24
CA THR A 224 -23.68 0.71 -7.22
C THR A 224 -23.01 0.40 -8.54
N THR A 225 -23.49 0.97 -9.66
CA THR A 225 -22.93 0.75 -11.00
C THR A 225 -22.42 2.02 -11.66
N THR A 226 -22.76 3.20 -11.16
CA THR A 226 -22.23 4.49 -11.63
C THR A 226 -21.30 5.05 -10.55
N ILE A 227 -20.01 5.13 -10.83
CA ILE A 227 -18.98 5.43 -9.82
C ILE A 227 -18.26 6.71 -10.23
N ASN A 228 -18.42 7.78 -9.45
CA ASN A 228 -17.69 9.04 -9.66
C ASN A 228 -16.56 9.20 -8.66
N GLY A 229 -15.36 9.55 -9.13
CA GLY A 229 -14.25 9.95 -8.26
C GLY A 229 -13.54 8.80 -7.53
N THR A 230 -13.96 7.56 -7.74
CA THR A 230 -13.34 6.31 -7.28
C THR A 230 -13.49 5.26 -8.38
N PHE A 231 -13.18 4.00 -8.06
CA PHE A 231 -13.12 2.94 -9.05
C PHE A 231 -13.90 1.69 -8.63
N ASP A 232 -14.19 0.84 -9.61
CA ASP A 232 -14.69 -0.51 -9.39
C ASP A 232 -13.55 -1.45 -9.00
N TRP A 233 -13.86 -2.74 -8.85
CA TRP A 233 -12.88 -3.74 -8.43
C TRP A 233 -11.72 -3.88 -9.43
N VAL A 234 -11.99 -3.85 -10.74
CA VAL A 234 -10.97 -4.08 -11.78
C VAL A 234 -9.98 -2.93 -11.83
N TYR A 235 -10.47 -1.69 -11.83
CA TYR A 235 -9.59 -0.54 -11.82
C TYR A 235 -8.77 -0.45 -10.53
N GLU A 236 -9.37 -0.74 -9.36
CA GLU A 236 -8.63 -0.74 -8.09
C GLU A 236 -7.58 -1.85 -8.03
N GLU A 237 -7.87 -3.02 -8.62
CA GLU A 237 -6.99 -4.17 -8.51
C GLU A 237 -5.96 -4.29 -9.62
N GLU A 238 -6.43 -4.27 -10.86
CA GLU A 238 -5.61 -4.61 -12.03
C GLU A 238 -4.86 -3.37 -12.56
N LEU A 239 -5.30 -2.16 -12.19
CA LEU A 239 -4.68 -0.89 -12.60
C LEU A 239 -4.18 -0.05 -11.41
N ASP A 240 -4.31 -0.55 -10.18
CA ASP A 240 -3.96 0.13 -8.92
C ASP A 240 -4.63 1.50 -8.69
N LEU A 241 -5.77 1.75 -9.33
CA LEU A 241 -6.48 3.03 -9.28
C LEU A 241 -7.54 3.07 -8.17
N ARG A 242 -7.37 3.96 -7.20
CA ARG A 242 -8.31 4.13 -6.07
C ARG A 242 -8.82 5.55 -5.93
N ASP A 243 -7.91 6.51 -6.04
CA ASP A 243 -8.18 7.94 -6.01
C ASP A 243 -8.55 8.46 -7.41
N GLY A 244 -9.84 8.64 -7.66
CA GLY A 244 -10.40 8.95 -8.97
C GLY A 244 -10.69 10.42 -9.24
N PHE A 245 -10.04 11.36 -8.55
CA PHE A 245 -10.17 12.79 -8.91
C PHE A 245 -8.92 13.64 -8.63
N ARG A 246 -8.77 14.77 -9.32
CA ARG A 246 -7.66 15.73 -9.19
C ARG A 246 -8.17 17.17 -9.20
N TRP A 247 -7.67 18.00 -8.27
CA TRP A 247 -7.87 19.45 -8.32
C TRP A 247 -7.06 20.08 -9.45
N SER A 248 -7.64 21.05 -10.15
CA SER A 248 -6.85 21.90 -11.07
C SER A 248 -5.78 22.65 -10.28
N PRO A 249 -4.62 22.95 -10.89
CA PRO A 249 -3.57 23.74 -10.24
C PRO A 249 -4.05 25.08 -9.66
N ASP A 250 -5.05 25.71 -10.30
CA ASP A 250 -5.66 26.96 -9.80
C ASP A 250 -6.79 26.75 -8.78
N GLY A 251 -7.13 25.50 -8.44
CA GLY A 251 -8.14 25.11 -7.46
C GLY A 251 -9.59 25.36 -7.85
N LYS A 252 -9.88 25.68 -9.12
CA LYS A 252 -11.25 26.03 -9.56
C LYS A 252 -12.04 24.87 -10.14
N SER A 253 -11.38 23.78 -10.52
CA SER A 253 -12.01 22.65 -11.18
C SER A 253 -11.56 21.32 -10.59
N ILE A 254 -12.38 20.30 -10.78
CA ILE A 254 -12.09 18.91 -10.46
C ILE A 254 -12.12 18.12 -11.76
N ALA A 255 -11.02 17.47 -12.10
CA ALA A 255 -10.98 16.41 -13.11
C ALA A 255 -11.25 15.07 -12.42
N TYR A 256 -12.09 14.21 -13.00
CA TYR A 256 -12.47 12.95 -12.37
C TYR A 256 -12.81 11.85 -13.37
N TRP A 257 -12.64 10.60 -12.93
CA TRP A 257 -13.13 9.42 -13.64
C TRP A 257 -14.59 9.15 -13.26
N GLN A 258 -15.40 8.77 -14.25
CA GLN A 258 -16.69 8.10 -14.05
C GLN A 258 -16.64 6.71 -14.69
N LEU A 259 -17.02 5.69 -13.93
CA LEU A 259 -17.24 4.33 -14.44
C LEU A 259 -18.73 3.98 -14.51
N ASP A 260 -19.13 3.27 -15.56
CA ASP A 260 -20.44 2.61 -15.69
C ASP A 260 -20.29 1.08 -15.80
N ALA A 261 -20.54 0.41 -14.69
CA ALA A 261 -20.50 -1.03 -14.50
C ALA A 261 -21.86 -1.73 -14.72
N SER A 262 -22.89 -1.04 -15.24
CA SER A 262 -24.23 -1.63 -15.40
C SER A 262 -24.30 -2.80 -16.39
N GLY A 263 -23.41 -2.82 -17.40
CA GLY A 263 -23.29 -3.90 -18.38
C GLY A 263 -22.32 -5.03 -18.00
N VAL A 264 -21.72 -4.96 -16.81
CA VAL A 264 -20.76 -5.95 -16.31
C VAL A 264 -21.49 -7.14 -15.68
N GLY A 265 -20.91 -8.34 -15.78
CA GLY A 265 -21.44 -9.52 -15.11
C GLY A 265 -21.33 -9.43 -13.58
N VAL A 266 -22.37 -9.86 -12.87
CA VAL A 266 -22.37 -9.89 -11.40
C VAL A 266 -21.78 -11.22 -10.91
N PHE A 267 -20.72 -11.14 -10.10
CA PHE A 267 -20.20 -12.24 -9.30
C PHE A 267 -20.78 -12.17 -7.88
N TYR A 268 -21.36 -13.27 -7.41
CA TYR A 268 -21.98 -13.34 -6.09
C TYR A 268 -21.06 -14.02 -5.09
N MET A 269 -20.61 -13.27 -4.08
CA MET A 269 -19.96 -13.83 -2.89
C MET A 269 -21.01 -14.15 -1.82
N ILE A 270 -20.71 -15.08 -0.92
CA ILE A 270 -21.62 -15.49 0.16
C ILE A 270 -20.95 -15.24 1.50
N ASN A 271 -21.56 -14.38 2.32
CA ASN A 271 -21.19 -14.17 3.72
C ASN A 271 -22.01 -15.10 4.61
N ASN A 272 -21.31 -16.00 5.31
CA ASN A 272 -21.90 -16.99 6.21
C ASN A 272 -21.57 -16.73 7.68
N THR A 273 -20.97 -15.58 8.02
CA THR A 273 -20.38 -15.34 9.35
C THR A 273 -21.05 -14.22 10.14
N ASP A 274 -21.64 -13.24 9.47
CA ASP A 274 -22.06 -11.99 10.13
C ASP A 274 -23.51 -12.01 10.64
N SER A 275 -24.30 -13.03 10.28
CA SER A 275 -25.67 -13.22 10.74
C SER A 275 -26.11 -14.68 10.72
N LEU A 276 -27.20 -15.00 11.42
CA LEU A 276 -27.79 -16.35 11.45
C LEU A 276 -28.12 -16.90 10.06
N TYR A 277 -28.55 -16.03 9.14
CA TYR A 277 -28.80 -16.37 7.74
C TYR A 277 -27.69 -15.79 6.87
N SER A 278 -27.28 -16.56 5.86
CA SER A 278 -26.26 -16.14 4.90
C SER A 278 -26.75 -14.96 4.06
N LYS A 279 -25.81 -14.11 3.64
CA LYS A 279 -26.08 -12.94 2.81
C LYS A 279 -25.29 -13.03 1.51
N ILE A 280 -25.96 -12.70 0.41
CA ILE A 280 -25.33 -12.59 -0.90
C ILE A 280 -24.70 -11.19 -1.03
N ILE A 281 -23.45 -11.13 -1.47
CA ILE A 281 -22.72 -9.89 -1.76
C ILE A 281 -22.46 -9.83 -3.27
N PRO A 282 -23.20 -9.00 -4.02
CA PRO A 282 -22.96 -8.82 -5.45
C PRO A 282 -21.72 -7.96 -5.71
N VAL A 283 -20.93 -8.33 -6.70
CA VAL A 283 -19.77 -7.57 -7.20
C VAL A 283 -19.82 -7.54 -8.70
N GLN A 284 -19.74 -6.35 -9.31
CA GLN A 284 -19.53 -6.26 -10.76
C GLN A 284 -18.10 -6.69 -11.07
N TYR A 285 -17.96 -7.82 -11.76
CA TYR A 285 -16.69 -8.51 -11.98
C TYR A 285 -16.64 -9.08 -13.40
N PRO A 286 -16.02 -8.38 -14.36
CA PRO A 286 -15.88 -8.89 -15.71
C PRO A 286 -14.87 -10.04 -15.70
N LYS A 287 -15.31 -11.22 -16.14
CA LYS A 287 -14.40 -12.33 -16.42
C LYS A 287 -13.76 -12.17 -17.79
N VAL A 288 -12.69 -12.93 -18.04
CA VAL A 288 -11.98 -12.98 -19.32
C VAL A 288 -12.96 -13.02 -20.50
N GLY A 289 -12.79 -12.07 -21.44
CA GLY A 289 -13.60 -11.96 -22.65
C GLY A 289 -14.98 -11.32 -22.49
N THR A 290 -15.43 -10.97 -21.28
CA THR A 290 -16.76 -10.37 -21.05
C THR A 290 -16.74 -8.84 -21.07
N THR A 291 -17.89 -8.19 -21.01
CA THR A 291 -18.01 -6.71 -21.06
C THR A 291 -17.35 -6.04 -19.85
N ASN A 292 -16.46 -5.07 -20.10
CA ASN A 292 -15.87 -4.22 -19.06
C ASN A 292 -16.79 -3.04 -18.71
N SER A 293 -16.51 -2.41 -17.56
CA SER A 293 -17.07 -1.11 -17.20
C SER A 293 -16.72 -0.07 -18.27
N ALA A 294 -17.67 0.79 -18.63
CA ALA A 294 -17.36 1.93 -19.49
C ALA A 294 -16.60 2.96 -18.66
N CYS A 295 -15.53 3.52 -19.19
CA CYS A 295 -14.75 4.56 -18.52
C CYS A 295 -14.79 5.87 -19.31
N LYS A 296 -14.97 6.98 -18.60
CA LYS A 296 -14.79 8.33 -19.14
C LYS A 296 -14.19 9.26 -18.09
N VAL A 297 -13.57 10.34 -18.57
CA VAL A 297 -13.04 11.42 -17.73
C VAL A 297 -13.79 12.70 -18.02
N GLY A 298 -14.08 13.48 -16.97
CA GLY A 298 -14.72 14.79 -17.09
C GLY A 298 -14.09 15.82 -16.18
N VAL A 299 -14.30 17.09 -16.52
CA VAL A 299 -13.93 18.24 -15.70
C VAL A 299 -15.19 18.99 -15.28
N VAL A 300 -15.32 19.26 -13.98
CA VAL A 300 -16.44 20.02 -13.41
C VAL A 300 -15.91 21.16 -12.56
N SER A 301 -16.61 22.30 -12.55
CA SER A 301 -16.28 23.41 -11.66
C SER A 301 -16.41 22.97 -10.20
N ALA A 302 -15.48 23.40 -9.35
CA ALA A 302 -15.53 23.17 -7.91
C ALA A 302 -16.71 23.87 -7.23
N SER A 303 -17.35 24.83 -7.91
CA SER A 303 -18.58 25.49 -7.48
C SER A 303 -19.86 24.75 -7.93
N GLY A 304 -19.74 23.59 -8.59
CA GLY A 304 -20.84 22.89 -9.24
C GLY A 304 -21.12 23.38 -10.66
N GLY A 305 -21.99 22.67 -11.37
CA GLY A 305 -22.35 22.93 -12.76
C GLY A 305 -22.29 21.67 -13.61
N ASN A 306 -22.34 21.83 -14.94
CA ASN A 306 -22.25 20.72 -15.87
C ASN A 306 -20.80 20.24 -16.02
N THR A 307 -20.61 18.92 -16.10
CA THR A 307 -19.33 18.31 -16.44
C THR A 307 -19.04 18.48 -17.94
N VAL A 308 -17.83 18.95 -18.26
CA VAL A 308 -17.24 18.86 -19.59
C VAL A 308 -16.58 17.50 -19.74
N TRP A 309 -17.16 16.64 -20.57
CA TRP A 309 -16.64 15.29 -20.81
C TRP A 309 -15.54 15.32 -21.87
N MET A 310 -14.45 14.60 -21.62
CA MET A 310 -13.38 14.41 -22.59
C MET A 310 -13.86 13.53 -23.74
N LYS A 311 -13.65 13.98 -24.97
CA LYS A 311 -14.07 13.32 -26.21
C LYS A 311 -13.05 12.28 -26.63
N VAL A 312 -12.85 11.27 -25.79
CA VAL A 312 -12.04 10.10 -26.13
C VAL A 312 -12.77 9.29 -27.20
N GLU A 313 -12.09 8.98 -28.30
CA GLU A 313 -12.67 8.22 -29.40
C GLU A 313 -12.77 6.72 -29.09
N GLY A 314 -13.72 6.04 -29.74
CA GLY A 314 -13.92 4.60 -29.61
C GLY A 314 -14.96 4.20 -28.56
N ASP A 315 -15.10 2.88 -28.35
CA ASP A 315 -16.02 2.32 -27.36
C ASP A 315 -15.40 2.45 -25.94
N PRO A 316 -16.03 3.18 -25.01
CA PRO A 316 -15.52 3.35 -23.64
C PRO A 316 -15.47 2.05 -22.82
N ARG A 317 -16.09 0.96 -23.31
CA ARG A 317 -16.00 -0.39 -22.72
C ARG A 317 -14.87 -1.23 -23.31
N ASN A 318 -14.21 -0.75 -24.35
CA ASN A 318 -13.15 -1.48 -25.06
C ASN A 318 -11.78 -0.80 -24.95
N ASN A 319 -11.55 -0.10 -23.84
CA ASN A 319 -10.28 0.52 -23.47
C ASN A 319 -10.21 0.70 -21.94
N TYR A 320 -9.09 1.24 -21.48
CA TYR A 320 -8.90 1.71 -20.12
C TYR A 320 -8.29 3.11 -20.13
N ILE A 321 -8.85 4.04 -19.35
CA ILE A 321 -8.15 5.28 -18.97
C ILE A 321 -7.31 5.02 -17.72
N ALA A 322 -6.09 4.55 -17.93
CA ALA A 322 -5.24 3.97 -16.89
C ALA A 322 -4.61 5.01 -15.95
N ARG A 323 -4.41 6.26 -16.39
CA ARG A 323 -3.96 7.39 -15.55
C ARG A 323 -4.59 8.70 -16.05
N MET A 324 -4.75 9.67 -15.15
CA MET A 324 -5.22 11.02 -15.46
C MET A 324 -4.62 12.01 -14.45
N ASP A 325 -4.12 13.13 -14.96
CA ASP A 325 -3.73 14.29 -14.14
C ASP A 325 -3.93 15.60 -14.90
N TRP A 326 -3.63 16.74 -14.28
CA TRP A 326 -3.55 18.03 -14.95
C TRP A 326 -2.22 18.16 -15.71
N ALA A 327 -2.25 18.81 -16.87
CA ALA A 327 -1.10 18.85 -17.78
C ALA A 327 -0.09 19.97 -17.43
N ALA A 328 0.25 20.08 -16.15
CA ALA A 328 1.04 21.18 -15.54
C ALA A 328 0.42 22.59 -15.69
N ASN A 329 -0.86 22.66 -16.05
CA ASN A 329 -1.64 23.89 -16.14
C ASN A 329 -3.12 23.60 -15.77
N SER A 330 -3.98 24.63 -15.77
CA SER A 330 -5.42 24.48 -15.43
C SER A 330 -6.36 24.52 -16.65
N ASP A 331 -5.82 24.50 -17.87
CA ASP A 331 -6.60 24.49 -19.11
C ASP A 331 -6.65 23.11 -19.77
N GLU A 332 -5.72 22.23 -19.41
CA GLU A 332 -5.56 20.91 -20.01
C GLU A 332 -5.38 19.82 -18.96
N ILE A 333 -5.99 18.67 -19.20
CA ILE A 333 -5.66 17.42 -18.52
C ILE A 333 -4.80 16.54 -19.42
N VAL A 334 -4.13 15.56 -18.84
CA VAL A 334 -3.44 14.49 -19.54
C VAL A 334 -4.02 13.15 -19.10
N ILE A 335 -4.20 12.23 -20.05
CA ILE A 335 -4.63 10.86 -19.78
C ILE A 335 -3.69 9.85 -20.44
N GLN A 336 -3.59 8.67 -19.82
CA GLN A 336 -3.07 7.46 -20.46
C GLN A 336 -4.24 6.60 -20.91
N HIS A 337 -4.40 6.47 -22.22
CA HIS A 337 -5.45 5.70 -22.87
C HIS A 337 -4.88 4.37 -23.37
N LEU A 338 -5.10 3.32 -22.57
CA LEU A 338 -4.62 1.97 -22.79
C LEU A 338 -5.68 1.17 -23.54
N ASN A 339 -5.31 0.55 -24.65
CA ASN A 339 -6.24 -0.32 -25.35
C ASN A 339 -6.54 -1.60 -24.55
N ARG A 340 -7.64 -2.27 -24.88
CA ARG A 340 -8.04 -3.50 -24.15
C ARG A 340 -7.04 -4.65 -24.27
N LEU A 341 -6.27 -4.72 -25.36
CA LEU A 341 -5.20 -5.70 -25.51
C LEU A 341 -3.98 -5.41 -24.62
N GLN A 342 -3.94 -4.22 -24.01
CA GLN A 342 -2.85 -3.73 -23.16
C GLN A 342 -1.49 -3.74 -23.84
N ASN A 343 -1.46 -3.49 -25.15
CA ASN A 343 -0.24 -3.47 -25.95
C ASN A 343 -0.03 -2.11 -26.66
N ARG A 344 -0.91 -1.14 -26.39
CA ARG A 344 -0.81 0.24 -26.89
C ARG A 344 -1.37 1.23 -25.88
N ASN A 345 -0.55 2.20 -25.46
CA ASN A 345 -0.89 3.25 -24.50
C ASN A 345 -0.63 4.61 -25.16
N GLU A 346 -1.68 5.41 -25.28
CA GLU A 346 -1.60 6.77 -25.80
C GLU A 346 -1.59 7.77 -24.66
N VAL A 347 -0.61 8.66 -24.65
CA VAL A 347 -0.65 9.86 -23.83
C VAL A 347 -1.42 10.92 -24.61
N MET A 348 -2.56 11.36 -24.07
CA MET A 348 -3.43 12.34 -24.72
C MET A 348 -3.62 13.58 -23.85
N LEU A 349 -3.58 14.76 -24.46
CA LEU A 349 -3.98 16.01 -23.83
C LEU A 349 -5.45 16.31 -24.11
N GLY A 350 -6.19 16.75 -23.10
CA GLY A 350 -7.60 17.10 -23.17
C GLY A 350 -7.86 18.54 -22.75
N ASN A 351 -8.54 19.32 -23.58
CA ASN A 351 -8.93 20.68 -23.22
C ASN A 351 -10.06 20.66 -22.18
N ALA A 352 -9.81 21.22 -21.00
CA ALA A 352 -10.73 21.18 -19.86
C ALA A 352 -12.06 21.95 -20.09
N LYS A 353 -12.10 22.87 -21.07
CA LYS A 353 -13.29 23.68 -21.39
C LYS A 353 -14.13 23.09 -22.52
N THR A 354 -13.51 22.45 -23.51
CA THR A 354 -14.19 21.96 -24.71
C THR A 354 -14.32 20.44 -24.77
N GLY A 355 -13.49 19.71 -24.01
CA GLY A 355 -13.38 18.26 -24.05
C GLY A 355 -12.61 17.71 -25.24
N GLU A 356 -12.08 18.57 -26.13
CA GLU A 356 -11.29 18.12 -27.29
C GLU A 356 -10.00 17.42 -26.84
N MET A 357 -9.71 16.27 -27.45
CA MET A 357 -8.56 15.42 -27.12
C MET A 357 -7.54 15.40 -28.26
N LYS A 358 -6.25 15.31 -27.91
CA LYS A 358 -5.16 15.14 -28.87
C LYS A 358 -4.11 14.17 -28.32
N SER A 359 -3.80 13.12 -29.06
CA SER A 359 -2.66 12.25 -28.76
C SER A 359 -1.34 13.00 -28.98
N ILE A 360 -0.44 12.93 -28.01
CA ILE A 360 0.90 13.55 -28.05
C ILE A 360 2.02 12.52 -28.07
N PHE A 361 1.81 11.31 -27.55
CA PHE A 361 2.80 10.25 -27.52
C PHE A 361 2.11 8.88 -27.49
N THR A 362 2.76 7.85 -28.01
CA THR A 362 2.22 6.48 -28.03
C THR A 362 3.35 5.49 -27.74
N GLU A 363 3.10 4.59 -26.79
CA GLU A 363 3.94 3.43 -26.48
C GLU A 363 3.26 2.16 -27.01
N THR A 364 4.04 1.24 -27.57
CA THR A 364 3.54 -0.02 -28.13
C THR A 364 4.53 -1.14 -27.84
N ASP A 365 3.99 -2.34 -27.62
CA ASP A 365 4.75 -3.59 -27.57
C ASP A 365 3.95 -4.68 -28.29
N ASP A 366 4.63 -5.70 -28.82
CA ASP A 366 3.95 -6.81 -29.51
C ASP A 366 3.19 -7.73 -28.53
N ALA A 367 3.67 -7.84 -27.28
CA ALA A 367 3.08 -8.64 -26.22
C ALA A 367 2.16 -7.79 -25.34
N TRP A 368 2.72 -6.96 -24.46
CA TRP A 368 1.98 -6.03 -23.60
C TRP A 368 2.90 -4.89 -23.13
N ILE A 369 2.30 -3.83 -22.62
CA ILE A 369 3.00 -2.70 -22.01
C ILE A 369 2.53 -2.50 -20.58
N ASP A 370 3.43 -2.00 -19.74
CA ASP A 370 3.09 -1.54 -18.40
C ASP A 370 2.46 -0.13 -18.44
N ILE A 371 1.68 0.16 -17.39
CA ILE A 371 1.14 1.50 -17.14
C ILE A 371 2.25 2.36 -16.57
N ASN A 372 2.32 3.64 -16.94
CA ASN A 372 3.40 4.51 -16.49
C ASN A 372 2.99 5.36 -15.28
N ASP A 373 3.44 4.98 -14.09
CA ASP A 373 3.30 5.82 -12.88
C ASP A 373 4.34 6.95 -12.80
N ASP A 374 5.42 6.84 -13.57
CA ASP A 374 6.55 7.75 -13.56
C ASP A 374 6.40 8.93 -14.55
N MET A 375 5.18 9.22 -15.00
CA MET A 375 4.90 10.37 -15.85
C MET A 375 4.82 11.68 -15.03
N ASN A 376 5.95 12.39 -14.96
CA ASN A 376 6.04 13.67 -14.27
C ASN A 376 6.29 14.79 -15.29
N TRP A 377 5.53 15.89 -15.18
CA TRP A 377 5.80 17.09 -15.97
C TRP A 377 7.06 17.80 -15.48
N MET A 378 7.96 18.06 -16.41
CA MET A 378 9.25 18.70 -16.18
C MET A 378 9.29 20.06 -16.87
N SER A 379 10.19 20.92 -16.42
CA SER A 379 10.55 22.18 -17.09
C SER A 379 9.32 23.07 -17.35
N ASN A 380 8.47 23.16 -16.32
CA ASN A 380 7.18 23.87 -16.35
C ASN A 380 6.24 23.34 -17.45
N GLY A 381 6.15 22.01 -17.58
CA GLY A 381 5.22 21.34 -18.50
C GLY A 381 5.72 21.22 -19.94
N LYS A 382 6.98 21.56 -20.23
CA LYS A 382 7.54 21.48 -21.59
C LYS A 382 7.93 20.07 -21.99
N GLU A 383 8.20 19.21 -21.01
CA GLU A 383 8.65 17.83 -21.19
C GLU A 383 8.00 16.97 -20.09
N PHE A 384 7.99 15.66 -20.26
CA PHE A 384 7.54 14.72 -19.24
C PHE A 384 8.46 13.48 -19.21
N THR A 385 8.58 12.87 -18.04
CA THR A 385 9.31 11.60 -17.91
C THR A 385 8.45 10.41 -18.32
N TRP A 386 9.09 9.34 -18.77
CA TRP A 386 8.41 8.12 -19.19
C TRP A 386 9.35 6.91 -19.08
N VAL A 387 8.96 5.89 -18.31
CA VAL A 387 9.67 4.60 -18.30
C VAL A 387 9.26 3.74 -19.50
N SER A 388 10.20 3.15 -20.22
CA SER A 388 9.93 2.33 -21.41
C SER A 388 10.98 1.25 -21.58
N GLU A 389 10.59 0.13 -22.17
CA GLU A 389 11.45 -1.01 -22.53
C GLU A 389 11.90 -0.99 -24.00
N ARG A 390 11.68 0.13 -24.70
CA ARG A 390 11.90 0.26 -26.15
C ARG A 390 13.31 -0.06 -26.65
N ASP A 391 14.32 0.01 -25.79
CA ASP A 391 15.70 -0.34 -26.11
C ASP A 391 16.11 -1.72 -25.59
N GLY A 392 15.14 -2.52 -25.12
CA GLY A 392 15.32 -3.87 -24.57
C GLY A 392 15.55 -3.91 -23.06
N TRP A 393 15.63 -2.75 -22.41
CA TRP A 393 15.79 -2.59 -20.96
C TRP A 393 14.76 -1.60 -20.43
N ARG A 394 14.25 -1.80 -19.22
CA ARG A 394 13.36 -0.84 -18.59
C ARG A 394 14.13 0.42 -18.21
N HIS A 395 14.01 1.48 -18.99
CA HIS A 395 14.76 2.72 -18.79
C HIS A 395 13.86 3.95 -18.70
N LEU A 396 14.36 4.99 -18.02
CA LEU A 396 13.70 6.29 -17.92
C LEU A 396 14.09 7.19 -19.10
N TYR A 397 13.08 7.79 -19.72
CA TYR A 397 13.21 8.75 -20.80
C TYR A 397 12.62 10.11 -20.41
N LEU A 398 13.11 11.17 -21.06
CA LEU A 398 12.52 12.50 -21.07
C LEU A 398 11.95 12.77 -22.46
N ILE A 399 10.67 13.10 -22.52
CA ILE A 399 9.91 13.27 -23.77
C ILE A 399 9.38 14.71 -23.84
N SER A 400 9.52 15.38 -24.99
CA SER A 400 8.93 16.71 -25.16
C SER A 400 7.41 16.66 -25.11
N ARG A 401 6.75 17.77 -24.71
CA ARG A 401 5.28 17.84 -24.59
C ARG A 401 4.53 17.43 -25.86
N ASP A 402 5.13 17.63 -27.03
CA ASP A 402 4.58 17.22 -28.33
C ASP A 402 4.98 15.80 -28.76
N GLY A 403 5.71 15.06 -27.92
CA GLY A 403 6.19 13.69 -28.14
C GLY A 403 7.34 13.54 -29.13
N GLN A 404 7.81 14.63 -29.75
CA GLN A 404 8.74 14.55 -30.89
C GLN A 404 10.20 14.30 -30.50
N LYS A 405 10.61 14.78 -29.33
CA LYS A 405 11.96 14.60 -28.82
C LYS A 405 11.93 13.61 -27.67
N ILE A 406 12.76 12.59 -27.77
CA ILE A 406 12.87 11.52 -26.78
C ILE A 406 14.35 11.39 -26.42
N LYS A 407 14.63 11.42 -25.12
CA LYS A 407 15.99 11.40 -24.59
C LYS A 407 16.09 10.36 -23.50
N LEU A 408 16.96 9.37 -23.69
CA LEU A 408 17.30 8.38 -22.68
C LEU A 408 18.04 9.05 -21.50
N LEU A 409 17.57 8.82 -20.28
CA LEU A 409 18.19 9.36 -19.06
C LEU A 409 19.04 8.32 -18.32
N THR A 410 18.69 7.04 -18.38
CA THR A 410 19.33 5.97 -17.59
C THR A 410 19.98 4.92 -18.49
N PRO A 411 21.01 5.23 -19.30
CA PRO A 411 21.61 4.25 -20.21
C PRO A 411 22.40 3.16 -19.47
N GLY A 412 22.30 1.92 -19.94
CA GLY A 412 23.12 0.79 -19.51
C GLY A 412 22.48 -0.56 -19.82
N ASP A 413 23.07 -1.64 -19.31
CA ASP A 413 22.54 -3.00 -19.44
C ASP A 413 21.89 -3.45 -18.13
N TYR A 414 20.80 -2.78 -17.74
CA TYR A 414 20.05 -3.06 -16.51
C TYR A 414 18.64 -2.50 -16.59
N ASP A 415 17.73 -3.06 -15.80
CA ASP A 415 16.41 -2.46 -15.59
C ASP A 415 16.45 -1.41 -14.48
N VAL A 416 15.86 -0.25 -14.76
CA VAL A 416 15.36 0.65 -13.73
C VAL A 416 14.20 -0.06 -13.06
N ILE A 417 14.38 -0.42 -11.79
CA ILE A 417 13.35 -1.08 -10.99
C ILE A 417 12.29 -0.04 -10.59
N ASP A 418 12.73 1.05 -9.96
CA ASP A 418 11.85 2.13 -9.50
C ASP A 418 12.54 3.48 -9.64
N VAL A 419 11.84 4.51 -10.12
CA VAL A 419 12.30 5.90 -9.98
C VAL A 419 11.97 6.39 -8.58
N GLN A 420 12.98 6.81 -7.82
CA GLN A 420 12.81 7.18 -6.40
C GLN A 420 12.58 8.68 -6.23
N SER A 421 13.24 9.52 -7.04
CA SER A 421 13.10 10.97 -7.00
C SER A 421 13.69 11.60 -8.25
N ILE A 422 13.11 12.71 -8.69
CA ILE A 422 13.64 13.56 -9.75
C ILE A 422 13.85 14.95 -9.16
N ASP A 423 15.09 15.27 -8.80
CA ASP A 423 15.48 16.59 -8.32
C ASP A 423 15.81 17.48 -9.51
N GLU A 424 14.78 18.13 -10.07
CA GLU A 424 14.94 19.02 -11.24
C GLU A 424 15.88 20.19 -10.95
N LYS A 425 15.84 20.74 -9.72
CA LYS A 425 16.66 21.88 -9.33
C LYS A 425 18.14 21.51 -9.21
N GLY A 426 18.44 20.35 -8.62
CA GLY A 426 19.81 19.84 -8.51
C GLY A 426 20.30 19.11 -9.77
N GLY A 427 19.41 18.74 -10.69
CA GLY A 427 19.75 18.13 -11.97
C GLY A 427 20.04 16.63 -11.90
N TRP A 428 19.41 15.90 -10.97
CA TRP A 428 19.59 14.47 -10.76
C TRP A 428 18.29 13.66 -10.79
N VAL A 429 18.38 12.45 -11.34
CA VAL A 429 17.40 11.37 -11.14
C VAL A 429 18.00 10.36 -10.19
N TYR A 430 17.25 9.95 -9.18
CA TYR A 430 17.58 8.84 -8.27
C TYR A 430 16.67 7.66 -8.56
N PHE A 431 17.22 6.46 -8.70
CA PHE A 431 16.48 5.27 -9.09
C PHE A 431 17.09 3.99 -8.51
N MET A 432 16.28 2.94 -8.40
CA MET A 432 16.72 1.60 -7.98
C MET A 432 17.11 0.76 -9.20
N ALA A 433 18.22 0.04 -9.13
CA ALA A 433 18.65 -0.89 -10.17
C ALA A 433 19.53 -2.03 -9.61
N SER A 434 19.69 -3.07 -10.44
CA SER A 434 20.36 -4.33 -10.06
C SER A 434 21.25 -4.91 -11.17
N PRO A 435 22.23 -4.13 -11.70
CA PRO A 435 22.99 -4.51 -12.89
C PRO A 435 23.78 -5.82 -12.74
N ASP A 436 24.32 -6.10 -11.55
CA ASP A 436 25.23 -7.24 -11.35
C ASP A 436 24.54 -8.49 -10.77
N ASN A 437 23.47 -8.31 -9.99
CA ASN A 437 22.80 -9.39 -9.27
C ASN A 437 21.31 -9.06 -9.09
N ALA A 438 20.46 -9.80 -9.82
CA ALA A 438 19.02 -9.61 -9.82
C ALA A 438 18.36 -9.82 -8.45
N ALA A 439 18.95 -10.61 -7.54
CA ALA A 439 18.41 -10.83 -6.20
C ALA A 439 18.67 -9.65 -5.23
N GLN A 440 19.53 -8.71 -5.61
CA GLN A 440 19.90 -7.55 -4.80
C GLN A 440 19.35 -6.29 -5.46
N ARG A 441 19.32 -5.15 -4.76
CA ARG A 441 18.93 -3.86 -5.36
C ARG A 441 19.59 -2.69 -4.67
N TYR A 442 19.94 -1.68 -5.45
CA TYR A 442 20.74 -0.55 -4.99
C TYR A 442 20.20 0.78 -5.52
N LEU A 443 20.38 1.85 -4.74
CA LEU A 443 20.13 3.21 -5.20
C LEU A 443 21.27 3.69 -6.10
N TYR A 444 20.89 4.21 -7.26
CA TYR A 444 21.74 4.91 -8.21
C TYR A 444 21.26 6.34 -8.39
N ARG A 445 22.13 7.18 -8.94
CA ARG A 445 21.73 8.46 -9.52
C ARG A 445 22.34 8.66 -10.92
N VAL A 446 21.70 9.50 -11.72
CA VAL A 446 22.22 9.94 -13.03
C VAL A 446 21.82 11.40 -13.29
N SER A 447 22.59 12.10 -14.10
CA SER A 447 22.28 13.48 -14.45
C SER A 447 21.02 13.58 -15.32
N LEU A 448 20.09 14.48 -14.97
CA LEU A 448 18.95 14.87 -15.81
C LEU A 448 19.39 15.45 -17.17
N SER A 449 20.64 15.93 -17.27
CA SER A 449 21.21 16.36 -18.54
C SER A 449 21.41 15.22 -19.54
N GLY A 450 21.26 13.95 -19.14
CA GLY A 450 21.48 12.76 -19.96
C GLY A 450 22.96 12.52 -20.29
N LYS A 451 23.87 13.22 -19.58
CA LYS A 451 25.31 13.06 -19.71
C LYS A 451 25.86 12.27 -18.53
N GLY A 452 26.81 11.39 -18.80
CA GLY A 452 27.46 10.56 -17.80
C GLY A 452 26.85 9.17 -17.68
N LYS A 453 27.39 8.38 -16.75
CA LYS A 453 26.91 7.04 -16.42
C LYS A 453 26.21 7.06 -15.06
N PRO A 454 25.27 6.14 -14.79
CA PRO A 454 24.73 5.95 -13.47
C PRO A 454 25.82 5.75 -12.40
N GLU A 455 25.65 6.42 -11.27
CA GLU A 455 26.52 6.32 -10.10
C GLU A 455 25.80 5.54 -9.01
N ARG A 456 26.38 4.43 -8.54
CA ARG A 456 25.84 3.70 -7.39
C ARG A 456 26.02 4.54 -6.13
N ILE A 457 24.92 4.87 -5.47
CA ILE A 457 24.89 5.60 -4.21
C ILE A 457 24.99 4.66 -3.02
N THR A 458 24.36 3.48 -3.10
CA THR A 458 24.42 2.50 -2.01
C THR A 458 25.85 1.96 -1.84
N PRO A 459 26.46 2.08 -0.64
CA PRO A 459 27.76 1.50 -0.35
C PRO A 459 27.78 -0.03 -0.39
N SER A 460 28.92 -0.63 -0.71
CA SER A 460 29.08 -2.10 -0.82
C SER A 460 28.81 -2.88 0.47
N GLN A 461 28.94 -2.23 1.64
CA GLN A 461 28.59 -2.87 2.92
C GLN A 461 27.09 -3.20 3.06
N PHE A 462 26.25 -2.62 2.20
CA PHE A 462 24.81 -2.88 2.13
C PHE A 462 24.44 -3.72 0.90
N SER A 463 25.27 -4.71 0.54
CA SER A 463 24.89 -5.75 -0.42
C SER A 463 23.72 -6.58 0.08
N GLY A 464 22.64 -6.61 -0.71
CA GLY A 464 21.35 -7.21 -0.36
C GLY A 464 20.17 -6.39 -0.90
N SER A 465 19.06 -6.44 -0.20
CA SER A 465 17.85 -5.67 -0.50
C SER A 465 17.84 -4.31 0.18
N ASN A 466 17.91 -3.25 -0.62
CA ASN A 466 17.81 -1.87 -0.14
C ASN A 466 16.50 -1.20 -0.56
N SER A 467 15.96 -0.32 0.26
CA SER A 467 14.89 0.60 -0.12
C SER A 467 15.12 1.98 0.49
N TYR A 468 14.55 3.01 -0.13
CA TYR A 468 14.79 4.40 0.25
C TYR A 468 13.48 5.18 0.22
N GLN A 469 13.28 6.04 1.22
CA GLN A 469 12.30 7.12 1.16
C GLN A 469 13.09 8.43 1.13
N LEU A 470 13.09 9.13 0.01
CA LEU A 470 13.86 10.38 -0.16
C LEU A 470 13.05 11.59 0.32
N SER A 471 13.75 12.65 0.74
CA SER A 471 13.16 13.98 0.85
C SER A 471 12.88 14.59 -0.53
N ASP A 472 12.00 15.58 -0.62
CA ASP A 472 11.58 16.20 -1.89
C ASP A 472 12.75 16.74 -2.73
N ASN A 473 13.83 17.20 -2.08
CA ASN A 473 15.06 17.67 -2.72
C ASN A 473 16.18 16.60 -2.79
N ALA A 474 15.88 15.35 -2.46
CA ALA A 474 16.81 14.22 -2.44
C ALA A 474 18.12 14.44 -1.64
N HIS A 475 18.17 15.36 -0.68
CA HIS A 475 19.33 15.57 0.19
C HIS A 475 19.39 14.58 1.37
N TYR A 476 18.24 14.02 1.76
CA TYR A 476 18.13 13.07 2.85
C TYR A 476 17.30 11.88 2.43
N ALA A 477 17.52 10.74 3.08
CA ALA A 477 16.67 9.58 2.91
C ALA A 477 16.55 8.76 4.19
N ILE A 478 15.41 8.08 4.34
CA ILE A 478 15.29 6.94 5.24
C ILE A 478 15.65 5.71 4.41
N HIS A 479 16.81 5.13 4.68
CA HIS A 479 17.33 3.92 4.07
C HIS A 479 16.92 2.71 4.90
N SER A 480 16.34 1.69 4.27
CA SER A 480 16.14 0.37 4.89
C SER A 480 16.97 -0.67 4.14
N PHE A 481 17.56 -1.59 4.91
CA PHE A 481 18.41 -2.65 4.39
C PHE A 481 18.10 -3.98 5.06
N SER A 482 18.03 -5.03 4.26
CA SER A 482 18.02 -6.43 4.70
C SER A 482 18.89 -7.26 3.75
N ALA A 483 19.36 -8.40 4.25
CA ALA A 483 20.00 -9.43 3.45
C ALA A 483 19.80 -10.78 4.13
N SER A 484 19.99 -11.87 3.41
CA SER A 484 19.84 -13.20 3.98
C SER A 484 20.82 -13.40 5.15
N GLY A 485 20.30 -13.91 6.26
CA GLY A 485 21.06 -14.07 7.51
C GLY A 485 21.35 -12.77 8.27
N LYS A 486 20.81 -11.61 7.85
CA LYS A 486 20.92 -10.34 8.59
C LYS A 486 19.54 -9.81 8.96
N THR A 487 19.39 -9.31 10.19
CA THR A 487 18.16 -8.63 10.58
C THR A 487 18.02 -7.29 9.86
N PRO A 488 16.78 -6.89 9.49
CA PRO A 488 16.57 -5.61 8.84
C PRO A 488 16.99 -4.43 9.71
N ILE A 489 17.59 -3.41 9.10
CA ILE A 489 17.94 -2.14 9.74
C ILE A 489 17.33 -0.96 8.98
N SER A 490 17.22 0.18 9.68
CA SER A 490 16.84 1.45 9.05
C SER A 490 17.75 2.58 9.53
N ASN A 491 18.18 3.43 8.61
CA ASN A 491 19.05 4.58 8.86
C ASN A 491 18.44 5.86 8.28
N LEU A 492 18.62 6.97 8.98
CA LEU A 492 18.51 8.29 8.39
C LEU A 492 19.87 8.66 7.80
N ILE A 493 19.89 8.95 6.50
CA ILE A 493 21.13 9.21 5.75
C ILE A 493 21.07 10.57 5.05
N LYS A 494 22.26 11.11 4.78
CA LYS A 494 22.49 12.24 3.88
C LYS A 494 22.95 11.73 2.52
N LEU A 495 22.40 12.32 1.48
CA LEU A 495 22.74 12.08 0.08
C LEU A 495 23.54 13.26 -0.48
N PRO A 496 24.42 13.04 -1.48
CA PRO A 496 24.64 11.78 -2.19
C PRO A 496 25.66 10.83 -1.54
N GLU A 497 26.36 11.22 -0.46
CA GLU A 497 27.48 10.44 0.09
C GLU A 497 27.05 9.16 0.82
N HIS A 498 25.74 8.95 1.01
CA HIS A 498 25.17 7.89 1.87
C HIS A 498 25.74 7.96 3.29
N LYS A 499 25.87 9.18 3.83
CA LYS A 499 26.38 9.38 5.18
C LYS A 499 25.29 9.11 6.19
N ILE A 500 25.48 8.11 7.05
CA ILE A 500 24.55 7.85 8.17
C ILE A 500 24.57 9.02 9.15
N ILE A 501 23.41 9.67 9.31
CA ILE A 501 23.17 10.69 10.33
C ILE A 501 22.74 9.99 11.62
N LYS A 502 21.78 9.06 11.51
CA LYS A 502 21.21 8.36 12.67
C LYS A 502 20.80 6.93 12.31
N LYS A 503 21.12 5.98 13.19
CA LYS A 503 20.55 4.63 13.14
C LYS A 503 19.15 4.69 13.77
N LEU A 504 18.12 4.43 12.97
CA LEU A 504 16.73 4.49 13.41
C LEU A 504 16.28 3.16 14.00
N ILE A 505 16.68 2.05 13.36
CA ILE A 505 16.38 0.68 13.77
C ILE A 505 17.63 -0.17 13.60
N GLU A 506 18.05 -0.83 14.67
CA GLU A 506 19.21 -1.75 14.65
C GLU A 506 18.81 -3.22 14.82
N ASN A 507 17.61 -3.51 15.36
CA ASN A 507 17.11 -4.87 15.58
C ASN A 507 18.07 -5.81 16.34
N LYS A 508 18.89 -5.28 17.27
CA LYS A 508 19.88 -6.06 18.04
C LYS A 508 19.26 -7.22 18.82
N LYS A 509 18.15 -6.97 19.52
CA LYS A 509 17.42 -8.02 20.27
C LYS A 509 16.82 -9.09 19.36
N LEU A 510 16.42 -8.71 18.15
CA LEU A 510 15.92 -9.69 17.18
C LEU A 510 17.08 -10.53 16.64
N ALA A 511 18.23 -9.91 16.38
CA ALA A 511 19.44 -10.61 15.93
C ALA A 511 19.86 -11.67 16.95
N GLU A 512 19.97 -11.31 18.23
CA GLU A 512 20.29 -12.24 19.32
C GLU A 512 19.33 -13.44 19.38
N LYS A 513 18.03 -13.21 19.14
CA LYS A 513 17.03 -14.29 19.13
C LYS A 513 17.17 -15.19 17.92
N ILE A 514 17.43 -14.63 16.74
CA ILE A 514 17.61 -15.40 15.49
C ILE A 514 18.91 -16.20 15.56
N ASP A 515 20.00 -15.62 16.08
CA ASP A 515 21.30 -16.28 16.25
C ASP A 515 21.22 -17.49 17.19
N TYR A 516 20.25 -17.53 18.10
CA TYR A 516 20.00 -18.66 18.99
C TYR A 516 19.24 -19.82 18.30
N ILE A 517 18.62 -19.58 17.14
CA ILE A 517 17.89 -20.60 16.40
C ILE A 517 18.86 -21.45 15.57
N LYS A 518 18.77 -22.77 15.71
CA LYS A 518 19.41 -23.72 14.80
C LYS A 518 18.76 -23.60 13.43
N GLY A 519 19.56 -23.24 12.42
CA GLY A 519 19.13 -23.15 11.03
C GLY A 519 20.29 -23.41 10.10
N SER A 520 19.97 -23.65 8.82
CA SER A 520 20.96 -23.63 7.76
C SER A 520 20.91 -22.27 7.06
N PRO A 521 22.05 -21.76 6.55
CA PRO A 521 22.03 -20.57 5.73
C PRO A 521 21.20 -20.79 4.47
N THR A 522 20.66 -19.69 3.93
CA THR A 522 20.06 -19.70 2.61
C THR A 522 21.16 -19.79 1.57
N GLU A 523 21.02 -20.70 0.62
CA GLU A 523 21.95 -20.88 -0.50
C GLU A 523 21.28 -20.37 -1.78
N PHE A 524 21.92 -19.41 -2.45
CA PHE A 524 21.51 -18.91 -3.76
C PHE A 524 22.27 -19.62 -4.87
N PHE A 525 21.58 -19.94 -5.96
CA PHE A 525 22.15 -20.65 -7.11
C PHE A 525 21.43 -20.23 -8.39
N LYS A 526 21.98 -20.63 -9.55
CA LYS A 526 21.33 -20.45 -10.84
C LYS A 526 21.09 -21.79 -11.51
N ILE A 527 19.94 -21.93 -12.16
CA ILE A 527 19.59 -23.09 -13.00
C ILE A 527 19.62 -22.65 -14.45
N ASP A 528 20.42 -23.32 -15.28
CA ASP A 528 20.35 -23.19 -16.74
C ASP A 528 19.15 -23.96 -17.27
N ILE A 529 18.21 -23.26 -17.89
CA ILE A 529 17.00 -23.85 -18.49
C ILE A 529 17.12 -24.00 -20.02
N GLY A 530 18.31 -23.76 -20.58
CA GLY A 530 18.59 -23.81 -22.01
C GLY A 530 18.48 -22.45 -22.70
N GLY A 531 19.04 -22.35 -23.92
CA GLY A 531 19.00 -21.12 -24.72
C GLY A 531 19.80 -19.95 -24.15
N GLY A 532 20.67 -20.20 -23.17
CA GLY A 532 21.44 -19.16 -22.46
C GLY A 532 20.68 -18.48 -21.32
N VAL A 533 19.48 -18.98 -20.96
CA VAL A 533 18.66 -18.41 -19.87
C VAL A 533 19.03 -19.07 -18.54
N LEU A 534 19.41 -18.23 -17.57
CA LEU A 534 19.69 -18.64 -16.20
C LEU A 534 18.57 -18.15 -15.27
N LEU A 535 17.94 -19.06 -14.52
CA LEU A 535 16.97 -18.72 -13.48
C LEU A 535 17.65 -18.70 -12.12
N ASP A 536 17.47 -17.59 -11.38
CA ASP A 536 17.88 -17.53 -9.99
C ASP A 536 17.00 -18.44 -9.11
N GLY A 537 17.64 -19.09 -8.14
CA GLY A 537 17.01 -19.99 -7.18
C GLY A 537 17.62 -19.81 -5.79
N TRP A 538 16.85 -20.13 -4.75
CA TRP A 538 17.37 -20.24 -3.40
C TRP A 538 16.86 -21.51 -2.72
N MET A 539 17.62 -22.01 -1.74
CA MET A 539 17.22 -23.14 -0.92
C MET A 539 17.68 -22.98 0.52
N ILE A 540 16.91 -23.54 1.44
CA ILE A 540 17.28 -23.71 2.85
C ILE A 540 17.28 -25.19 3.14
N LYS A 541 18.40 -25.69 3.68
CA LYS A 541 18.54 -27.11 4.05
C LYS A 541 18.04 -27.34 5.49
N PRO A 542 17.56 -28.56 5.83
CA PRO A 542 17.29 -28.93 7.21
C PRO A 542 18.52 -28.72 8.11
N VAL A 543 18.27 -28.51 9.41
CA VAL A 543 19.34 -28.54 10.42
C VAL A 543 20.05 -29.90 10.35
N ASP A 544 21.38 -29.89 10.49
CA ASP A 544 22.23 -31.09 10.41
C ASP A 544 22.08 -31.87 9.09
N PHE A 545 21.96 -31.15 7.97
CA PHE A 545 21.86 -31.74 6.64
C PHE A 545 22.99 -32.72 6.33
N ASP A 546 22.62 -33.91 5.87
CA ASP A 546 23.52 -35.00 5.49
C ASP A 546 23.36 -35.28 3.98
N PRO A 547 24.36 -34.99 3.14
CA PRO A 547 24.27 -35.17 1.70
C PRO A 547 24.09 -36.63 1.26
N SER A 548 24.30 -37.62 2.15
CA SER A 548 24.06 -39.03 1.86
C SER A 548 22.58 -39.45 2.02
N LYS A 549 21.75 -38.58 2.63
CA LYS A 549 20.33 -38.84 2.87
C LYS A 549 19.45 -38.21 1.80
N LYS A 550 18.23 -38.73 1.70
CA LYS A 550 17.17 -38.17 0.85
C LYS A 550 16.17 -37.42 1.74
N TYR A 551 15.84 -36.20 1.34
CA TYR A 551 14.91 -35.34 2.05
C TYR A 551 13.69 -35.04 1.16
N PRO A 552 12.49 -34.87 1.75
CA PRO A 552 11.38 -34.29 1.02
C PRO A 552 11.70 -32.85 0.63
N VAL A 553 11.32 -32.43 -0.57
CA VAL A 553 11.50 -31.07 -1.07
C VAL A 553 10.17 -30.34 -1.03
N LEU A 554 10.14 -29.17 -0.40
CA LEU A 554 9.03 -28.22 -0.49
C LEU A 554 9.40 -27.16 -1.53
N PHE A 555 8.66 -27.12 -2.65
CA PHE A 555 8.78 -26.05 -3.62
C PHE A 555 7.85 -24.90 -3.25
N TYR A 556 8.42 -23.72 -3.01
CA TYR A 556 7.65 -22.49 -2.86
C TYR A 556 7.54 -21.81 -4.23
N VAL A 557 6.31 -21.62 -4.70
CA VAL A 557 6.03 -20.97 -5.98
C VAL A 557 4.95 -19.91 -5.79
N TYR A 558 5.18 -18.70 -6.31
CA TYR A 558 4.23 -17.59 -6.24
C TYR A 558 3.42 -17.42 -7.53
N THR A 559 4.07 -17.51 -8.70
CA THR A 559 3.48 -17.56 -10.06
C THR A 559 2.85 -16.29 -10.63
N GLU A 560 2.87 -15.15 -9.94
CA GLU A 560 2.46 -13.88 -10.56
C GLU A 560 3.49 -13.44 -11.62
N PRO A 561 3.08 -13.13 -12.86
CA PRO A 561 3.97 -12.54 -13.86
C PRO A 561 4.65 -11.27 -13.33
N ALA A 562 5.89 -11.00 -13.76
CA ALA A 562 6.74 -9.91 -13.28
C ALA A 562 7.17 -9.97 -11.78
N ALA A 563 6.61 -10.85 -10.96
CA ALA A 563 7.03 -10.98 -9.57
C ALA A 563 8.35 -11.77 -9.42
N GLN A 564 9.14 -11.36 -8.44
CA GLN A 564 10.40 -12.01 -8.07
C GLN A 564 10.29 -12.66 -6.69
N THR A 565 10.64 -13.94 -6.58
CA THR A 565 10.69 -14.69 -5.31
C THR A 565 12.09 -14.96 -4.79
N VAL A 566 13.11 -14.68 -5.59
CA VAL A 566 14.53 -14.83 -5.22
C VAL A 566 15.10 -13.45 -4.95
N VAL A 567 15.13 -13.08 -3.67
CA VAL A 567 15.55 -11.78 -3.18
C VAL A 567 16.45 -12.00 -1.97
N ASP A 568 17.59 -11.31 -1.92
CA ASP A 568 18.60 -11.39 -0.85
C ASP A 568 18.21 -10.56 0.38
#